data_AF-A0A3D1UV29-F1
#
_entry.id   AF-A0A3D1UV29-F1
#
_cell.length_a   1.000
_cell.length_b   1.000
_cell.length_c   1.000
_cell.angle_alpha   90.00
_cell.angle_beta   90.00
_cell.angle_gamma   90.00
#
_symmetry.space_group_name_H-M   'P 1'
#
loop_
_entity.id
_entity.type
_entity.pdbx_description
1 polymer ?
#
loop_
_entity_poly.entity_id
_entity_poly.type
_entity_poly.pdbx_seq_one_letter_code
_entity_poly.pdbx_strand_id
1 'polypeptide(L)' 'MAIEKVREYLKQFGADGRIRELAESSATVELAAQALHCEPRRIAKTLSFHLDDRVILISGQWLVV' A
#
# COMPACT_ATOMS: atom_id res chain seq x y z
N MET A 1 2.23 15.48 -5.06
CA MET A 1 2.04 14.11 -5.61
C MET A 1 1.30 13.25 -4.58
N ALA A 2 0.90 12.01 -4.92
CA ALA A 2 0.17 11.14 -3.99
C ALA A 2 0.99 10.83 -2.72
N ILE A 3 2.31 10.64 -2.84
CA ILE A 3 3.19 10.33 -1.71
C ILE A 3 3.30 11.48 -0.70
N GLU A 4 3.37 12.73 -1.16
CA GLU A 4 3.43 13.91 -0.28
C GLU A 4 2.18 14.04 0.60
N LYS A 5 0.99 13.74 0.04
CA LYS A 5 -0.25 13.74 0.81
C LYS A 5 -0.23 12.69 1.92
N VAL A 6 0.28 11.49 1.61
CA VAL A 6 0.42 10.40 2.59
C VAL A 6 1.43 10.78 3.67
N ARG A 7 2.56 11.38 3.30
CA ARG A 7 3.59 11.84 4.24
C ARG A 7 3.03 12.86 5.23
N GLU A 8 2.36 13.89 4.72
CA GLU A 8 1.72 14.91 5.56
C GLU A 8 0.68 14.30 6.50
N TYR A 9 -0.17 13.40 5.98
CA TYR A 9 -1.14 12.70 6.82
C TYR A 9 -0.48 11.84 7.90
N LEU A 10 0.64 11.17 7.63
CA LEU A 10 1.31 10.30 8.61
C LEU A 10 2.16 11.04 9.64
N LYS A 11 2.54 12.30 9.40
CA LYS A 11 3.28 13.13 10.37
C LYS A 11 2.54 13.26 11.70
N GLN A 12 1.22 13.38 11.67
CA GLN A 12 0.40 13.49 12.89
C GLN A 12 0.54 12.26 13.81
N PHE A 13 0.99 11.12 13.28
CA PHE A 13 1.24 9.87 14.02
C PHE A 13 2.73 9.62 14.27
N GLY A 14 3.63 10.53 13.89
CA GLY A 14 5.08 10.33 13.95
C GLY A 14 5.57 9.15 13.11
N ALA A 15 4.86 8.83 12.01
CA ALA A 15 5.09 7.65 11.19
C ALA A 15 5.60 7.97 9.77
N ASP A 16 5.75 9.24 9.41
CA ASP A 16 6.23 9.69 8.10
C ASP A 16 7.66 9.22 7.79
N GLY A 17 8.51 9.05 8.81
CA GLY A 17 9.84 8.45 8.69
C GLY A 17 9.85 6.96 8.38
N ARG A 18 8.70 6.28 8.36
CA ARG A 18 8.58 4.85 8.01
C ARG A 18 8.29 4.63 6.52
N ILE A 19 8.07 5.68 5.75
CA ILE A 19 7.83 5.61 4.31
C ILE A 19 9.14 5.29 3.59
N ARG A 20 9.14 4.24 2.77
CA ARG A 20 10.25 3.87 1.89
C ARG A 20 9.82 4.06 0.45
N GLU A 21 10.56 4.89 -0.29
CA GLU A 21 10.39 5.03 -1.74
C GLU A 21 11.34 4.06 -2.43
N LEU A 22 10.81 3.21 -3.31
CA LEU A 22 11.57 2.20 -4.02
C LEU A 22 11.90 2.72 -5.42
N ALA A 23 13.13 2.50 -5.87
CA ALA A 23 13.52 2.81 -7.24
C ALA A 23 12.94 1.77 -8.24
N GLU A 24 12.71 0.56 -7.75
CA GLU A 24 12.12 -0.55 -8.49
C GLU A 24 10.59 -0.44 -8.51
N SER A 25 9.97 -0.95 -9.58
CA SER A 25 8.50 -0.96 -9.70
C SER A 25 7.86 -1.82 -8.60
N SER A 26 6.84 -1.29 -7.95
CA SER A 26 6.03 -2.02 -6.95
C SER A 26 4.60 -2.28 -7.45
N ALA A 27 4.42 -2.44 -8.76
CA ALA A 27 3.10 -2.50 -9.40
C ALA A 27 2.30 -3.78 -9.08
N THR A 28 2.98 -4.87 -8.73
CA THR A 28 2.33 -6.13 -8.30
C THR A 28 2.83 -6.55 -6.91
N VAL A 29 2.16 -7.53 -6.31
CA VAL A 29 2.56 -8.08 -5.00
C VAL A 29 3.96 -8.66 -5.08
N GLU A 30 4.22 -9.41 -6.13
CA GLU A 30 5.46 -10.14 -6.35
C GLU A 30 6.62 -9.17 -6.53
N LEU A 31 6.45 -8.13 -7.35
CA LEU A 31 7.46 -7.10 -7.55
C LEU A 31 7.73 -6.31 -6.26
N ALA A 32 6.69 -5.92 -5.52
CA ALA A 32 6.85 -5.20 -4.26
C ALA A 32 7.52 -6.07 -3.17
N ALA A 33 7.15 -7.35 -3.11
CA ALA A 33 7.74 -8.31 -2.17
C ALA A 33 9.23 -8.56 -2.47
N GLN A 34 9.59 -8.66 -3.75
CA GLN A 34 10.97 -8.76 -4.19
C GLN A 34 11.78 -7.51 -3.79
N ALA A 35 11.29 -6.31 -4.14
CA ALA A 35 11.97 -5.04 -3.83
C ALA A 35 12.10 -4.77 -2.32
N LEU A 36 11.22 -5.35 -1.49
CA LEU A 36 11.25 -5.24 -0.03
C LEU A 36 11.90 -6.45 0.66
N HIS A 37 12.34 -7.46 -0.08
CA HIS A 37 12.86 -8.73 0.42
C HIS A 37 11.97 -9.38 1.49
N CYS A 38 10.67 -9.43 1.23
CA CYS A 38 9.70 -10.01 2.14
C CYS A 38 8.80 -11.03 1.43
N GLU A 39 8.05 -11.81 2.20
CA GLU A 39 7.08 -12.75 1.62
C GLU A 39 5.90 -11.98 1.01
N PRO A 40 5.35 -12.42 -0.14
CA PRO A 40 4.20 -11.80 -0.81
C PRO A 40 3.03 -11.43 0.10
N ARG A 41 2.68 -12.30 1.06
CA ARG A 41 1.60 -12.08 2.03
C ARG A 41 1.80 -10.86 2.93
N ARG A 42 3.03 -10.33 3.04
CA ARG A 42 3.34 -9.10 3.81
C ARG A 42 2.98 -7.83 3.04
N ILE A 43 2.65 -7.92 1.75
CA ILE A 43 2.21 -6.79 0.92
C ILE A 43 0.70 -6.68 1.00
N ALA A 44 0.21 -5.60 1.62
CA ALA A 44 -1.20 -5.30 1.65
C ALA A 44 -1.64 -4.60 0.35
N LYS A 45 -2.83 -4.95 -0.16
CA LYS A 45 -3.51 -4.15 -1.19
C LYS A 45 -4.77 -3.55 -0.60
N THR A 46 -5.04 -2.31 -0.98
CA THR A 46 -6.33 -1.66 -0.74
C THR A 46 -7.14 -1.73 -2.04
N LEU A 47 -8.28 -2.42 -2.00
CA LEU A 47 -9.24 -2.43 -3.10
C LEU A 47 -10.38 -1.48 -2.78
N SER A 48 -10.85 -0.75 -3.78
CA SER A 48 -11.99 0.15 -3.68
C SER A 48 -13.12 -0.38 -4.54
N PHE A 49 -14.31 -0.51 -3.94
CA PHE A 49 -15.52 -0.97 -4.61
C PHE A 49 -16.58 0.12 -4.53
N HIS A 50 -17.23 0.41 -5.66
CA HIS A 50 -18.44 1.22 -5.68
C HIS A 50 -19.64 0.31 -5.38
N LEU A 51 -20.47 0.72 -4.44
CA LEU A 51 -21.74 0.07 -4.10
C LEU A 51 -22.83 1.15 -4.09
N ASP A 52 -23.55 1.25 -5.20
CA ASP A 52 -24.51 2.33 -5.47
C ASP A 52 -23.87 3.71 -5.19
N ASP A 53 -24.46 4.48 -4.27
CA ASP A 53 -23.99 5.82 -3.88
C ASP A 53 -22.88 5.81 -2.81
N ARG A 54 -22.28 4.65 -2.52
CA ARG A 54 -21.24 4.48 -1.49
C ARG A 54 -19.98 3.86 -2.07
N VAL A 55 -18.87 4.07 -1.37
CA VAL A 55 -17.58 3.44 -1.66
C VAL A 55 -17.14 2.62 -0.46
N ILE A 56 -16.72 1.38 -0.71
CA ILE A 56 -16.17 0.46 0.28
C ILE A 56 -14.69 0.26 -0.02
N LEU A 57 -13.86 0.49 0.99
CA LEU A 57 -12.42 0.20 0.94
C LEU A 57 -12.14 -1.07 1.75
N ILE A 58 -11.48 -2.03 1.12
CA ILE A 58 -11.02 -3.27 1.76
C ILE A 58 -9.50 -3.28 1.72
N SER A 59 -8.87 -3.27 2.88
CA SER A 59 -7.42 -3.44 3.02
C SER A 59 -7.11 -4.82 3.58
N GLY A 60 -6.27 -5.57 2.87
CA GLY A 60 -5.97 -6.94 3.24
C GLY A 60 -4.66 -7.45 2.66
N GLN A 61 -4.15 -8.49 3.30
CA GLN A 61 -3.07 -9.34 2.79
C GLN A 61 -3.73 -10.35 1.86
N TRP A 62 -3.67 -10.12 0.56
CA TRP A 62 -4.31 -11.02 -0.39
C TRP A 62 -3.44 -12.26 -0.53
N LEU A 63 -3.99 -13.42 -0.14
CA LEU A 63 -3.37 -14.69 -0.44
C LEU A 63 -3.44 -14.87 -1.96
N VAL A 64 -2.29 -14.88 -2.63
CA VAL A 64 -2.21 -15.31 -4.02
C VAL A 64 -2.40 -16.82 -3.99
N VAL A 65 -3.61 -17.29 -4.31
CA VAL A 65 -3.88 -18.70 -4.61
C VAL A 65 -3.34 -19.07 -5.98
#